data_AF-A0A8H7P948-F1
#
_entry.id   AF-A0A8H7P948-F1
#
_cell.length_a   1.000
_cell.length_b   1.000
_cell.length_c   1.000
_cell.angle_alpha   90.00
_cell.angle_beta   90.00
_cell.angle_gamma   90.00
#
_symmetry.space_group_name_H-M   'P 1'
#
loop_
_entity.id
_entity.type
_entity.pdbx_description
1 polymer ?
#
loop_
_entity_poly.entity_id
_entity_poly.type
_entity_poly.pdbx_seq_one_letter_code
_entity_poly.pdbx_strand_id
1 'polypeptide(L)'
;MPHSVASLDSVSVSSDGSHDFDDEELLIAEQEWRESLGQLQQVFAVVFLPIFGRWLGRKWSFWAYARYLRLGLNSAFFFGERSPTPSH
;
A
#
# COMPACT_ATOMS: atom_id res chain seq x y z
N MET A 1 -30.48 -33.17 17.42
CA MET A 1 -31.51 -32.37 16.72
C MET A 1 -31.66 -31.05 17.49
N PRO A 2 -31.86 -29.92 16.79
CA PRO A 2 -31.02 -28.71 16.71
C PRO A 2 -31.27 -27.70 17.86
N HIS A 3 -30.58 -26.56 18.00
CA HIS A 3 -30.93 -25.28 17.38
C HIS A 3 -29.72 -24.32 17.33
N SER A 4 -29.24 -24.09 16.11
CA SER A 4 -28.57 -22.86 15.71
C SER A 4 -29.57 -21.71 15.84
N VAL A 5 -29.31 -20.70 16.68
CA VAL A 5 -29.78 -19.30 16.56
C VAL A 5 -29.27 -18.48 17.76
N ALA A 6 -28.04 -18.00 17.69
CA ALA A 6 -27.65 -16.75 18.36
C ALA A 6 -26.69 -16.00 17.43
N SER A 7 -27.06 -15.98 16.15
CA SER A 7 -26.60 -14.98 15.20
C SER A 7 -27.30 -13.66 15.57
N LEU A 8 -26.52 -12.60 15.67
CA LEU A 8 -26.90 -11.25 15.22
C LEU A 8 -28.01 -10.51 16.00
N ASP A 9 -27.90 -10.40 17.33
CA ASP A 9 -28.80 -9.51 18.10
C ASP A 9 -28.10 -8.49 19.02
N SER A 10 -26.78 -8.31 18.92
CA SER A 10 -26.11 -7.20 19.61
C SER A 10 -25.82 -6.00 18.69
N VAL A 11 -26.39 -5.99 17.48
CA VAL A 11 -26.20 -4.91 16.49
C VAL A 11 -27.55 -4.39 15.99
N SER A 12 -28.50 -4.09 16.86
CA SER A 12 -29.57 -3.12 16.55
C SER A 12 -30.44 -2.78 17.76
N VAL A 13 -30.71 -1.48 17.90
CA VAL A 13 -31.66 -0.83 18.84
C VAL A 13 -31.10 -0.51 20.23
N SER A 14 -30.25 0.51 20.26
CA SER A 14 -30.50 1.70 21.08
C SER A 14 -30.07 2.95 20.32
N SER A 15 -30.73 3.17 19.18
CA SER A 15 -30.59 4.36 18.34
C SER A 15 -31.70 5.35 18.70
N ASP A 16 -31.51 6.19 19.71
CA ASP A 16 -32.14 7.53 19.80
C ASP A 16 -31.47 8.49 20.81
N GLY A 17 -30.25 8.21 21.27
CA GLY A 17 -29.57 9.09 22.22
C GLY A 17 -28.08 8.84 22.46
N SER A 18 -27.44 7.97 21.67
CA SER A 18 -26.04 7.57 21.87
C SER A 18 -25.06 8.01 20.76
N HIS A 19 -25.55 8.60 19.66
CA HIS A 19 -24.69 8.93 18.52
C HIS A 19 -23.54 9.90 18.86
N ASP A 20 -23.73 10.80 19.82
CA ASP A 20 -22.70 11.78 20.19
C ASP A 20 -21.54 11.14 20.98
N PHE A 21 -21.81 10.08 21.76
CA PHE A 21 -20.79 9.36 22.53
C PHE A 21 -19.98 8.39 21.66
N ASP A 22 -20.62 7.74 20.68
CA ASP A 22 -19.96 6.84 19.74
C ASP A 22 -19.02 7.62 18.78
N ASP A 23 -19.41 8.83 18.39
CA ASP A 23 -18.60 9.70 17.52
C ASP A 23 -17.34 10.20 18.25
N GLU A 24 -17.42 10.59 19.52
CA GLU A 24 -16.24 10.96 20.32
C GLU A 24 -15.27 9.79 20.53
N GLU A 25 -15.78 8.58 20.81
CA GLU A 25 -14.95 7.38 20.97
C GLU A 25 -14.28 6.96 19.65
N LEU A 26 -14.99 7.10 18.52
CA LEU A 26 -14.43 6.90 17.18
C LEU A 26 -13.30 7.88 16.87
N LEU A 27 -13.46 9.16 17.22
CA LEU A 27 -12.43 10.17 17.01
C LEU A 27 -11.18 9.90 17.86
N ILE A 28 -11.36 9.43 19.10
CA ILE A 28 -10.24 9.02 19.98
C ILE A 28 -9.54 7.78 19.41
N ALA A 29 -10.29 6.77 18.96
CA ALA A 29 -9.72 5.57 18.35
C ALA A 29 -8.97 5.89 17.04
N GLU A 30 -9.45 6.83 16.23
CA GLU A 30 -8.75 7.26 15.01
C GLU A 30 -7.45 8.01 15.35
N GLN A 31 -7.47 8.84 16.39
CA GLN A 31 -6.30 9.54 16.92
C GLN A 31 -5.24 8.52 17.38
N GLU A 32 -5.63 7.53 18.19
CA GLU A 32 -4.75 6.46 18.67
C GLU A 32 -4.21 5.60 17.51
N TRP A 33 -5.04 5.32 16.50
CA TRP A 33 -4.63 4.57 15.32
C TRP A 33 -3.57 5.33 14.52
N ARG A 34 -3.72 6.65 14.35
CA ARG A 34 -2.73 7.50 13.66
C ARG A 34 -1.38 7.53 14.39
N GLU A 35 -1.41 7.57 15.72
CA GLU A 35 -0.20 7.50 16.55
C GLU A 35 0.50 6.13 16.40
N SER A 36 -0.28 5.04 16.40
CA SER A 36 0.25 3.68 16.20
C SER A 36 0.83 3.48 14.78
N LEU A 37 0.25 4.12 13.76
CA LEU A 37 0.74 4.10 12.39
C LEU A 37 2.08 4.83 12.22
N GLY A 38 2.25 5.97 12.89
CA GLY A 38 3.51 6.71 12.87
C GLY A 38 4.68 5.88 13.39
N GLN A 39 4.47 5.12 14.48
CA GLN A 39 5.48 4.20 15.00
C GLN A 39 5.76 3.04 14.04
N LEU A 40 4.70 2.46 13.47
CA LEU A 40 4.84 1.40 12.47
C LEU A 40 5.65 1.87 11.26
N GLN A 41 5.50 3.12 10.83
CA GLN A 41 6.24 3.66 9.70
C GLN A 41 7.76 3.66 9.93
N GLN A 42 8.22 3.94 11.15
CA GLN A 42 9.65 3.96 11.47
C GLN A 42 10.26 2.55 11.43
N VAL A 43 9.57 1.58 12.04
CA VAL A 43 9.99 0.17 11.99
C VAL A 43 9.88 -0.38 10.56
N PHE A 44 8.82 -0.01 9.85
CA PHE A 44 8.62 -0.36 8.45
C PHE A 44 9.77 0.15 7.60
N ALA A 45 10.20 1.40 7.73
CA ALA A 45 11.35 1.89 6.97
C ALA A 45 12.63 1.08 7.28
N VAL A 46 12.94 0.82 8.55
CA VAL A 46 14.14 0.07 8.95
C VAL A 46 14.14 -1.37 8.44
N VAL A 47 12.99 -2.02 8.34
CA VAL A 47 12.87 -3.41 7.87
C VAL A 47 12.69 -3.49 6.36
N PHE A 48 11.83 -2.63 5.81
CA PHE A 48 11.45 -2.65 4.41
C PHE A 48 12.59 -2.14 3.52
N LEU A 49 13.28 -1.06 3.91
CA LEU A 49 14.36 -0.46 3.13
C LEU A 49 15.52 -1.45 2.83
N PRO A 50 16.06 -2.24 3.79
CA PRO A 50 17.09 -3.23 3.47
C PRO A 50 16.57 -4.41 2.64
N ILE A 51 15.33 -4.85 2.85
CA ILE A 51 14.74 -5.96 2.06
C ILE A 51 14.51 -5.51 0.62
N PHE A 52 13.88 -4.36 0.43
CA PHE A 52 13.62 -3.77 -0.88
C PHE A 52 14.91 -3.39 -1.59
N GLY A 53 15.89 -2.83 -0.87
CA GLY A 53 17.20 -2.50 -1.41
C GLY A 53 17.95 -3.73 -1.94
N ARG A 54 17.91 -4.85 -1.21
CA ARG A 54 18.54 -6.11 -1.67
C ARG A 54 17.83 -6.74 -2.85
N TRP A 55 16.51 -6.60 -2.92
CA TRP A 55 15.70 -7.10 -4.02
C TRP A 55 15.85 -6.27 -5.29
N LEU A 56 15.79 -4.93 -5.18
CA LEU A 56 16.11 -4.00 -6.26
C LEU A 56 17.55 -4.22 -6.72
N GLY A 57 18.55 -4.21 -5.85
CA GLY A 57 19.95 -4.32 -6.24
C GLY A 57 20.30 -5.55 -7.09
N ARG A 58 19.70 -6.72 -6.79
CA ARG A 58 19.96 -7.95 -7.57
C ARG A 58 19.12 -8.05 -8.84
N LYS A 59 17.85 -7.64 -8.82
CA LYS A 59 16.99 -7.79 -10.00
C LYS A 59 17.11 -6.61 -10.96
N TRP A 60 17.28 -5.40 -10.45
CA TRP A 60 17.50 -4.22 -11.28
C TRP A 60 18.86 -4.19 -11.93
N SER A 61 19.92 -4.75 -11.33
CA SER A 61 21.23 -4.78 -11.98
C SER A 61 21.19 -5.56 -13.30
N PHE A 62 20.60 -6.76 -13.30
CA PHE A 62 20.41 -7.54 -14.52
C PHE A 62 19.45 -6.87 -15.50
N TRP A 63 18.35 -6.29 -15.02
CA TRP A 63 17.40 -5.59 -15.88
C TRP A 63 18.02 -4.34 -16.52
N ALA A 64 18.70 -3.51 -15.74
CA ALA A 64 19.36 -2.29 -16.20
C ALA A 64 20.52 -2.62 -17.15
N TYR A 65 21.30 -3.67 -16.87
CA TYR A 65 22.37 -4.12 -17.75
C TYR A 65 21.82 -4.70 -19.07
N ALA A 66 20.79 -5.54 -19.01
CA ALA A 66 20.13 -6.06 -20.22
C ALA A 66 19.51 -4.92 -21.04
N ARG A 67 18.93 -3.91 -20.37
CA ARG A 67 18.36 -2.74 -21.04
C ARG A 67 19.44 -1.83 -21.61
N TYR A 68 20.58 -1.69 -20.94
CA TYR A 68 21.76 -0.98 -21.42
C TYR A 68 22.35 -1.64 -22.67
N LEU A 69 22.52 -2.96 -22.66
CA LEU A 69 22.98 -3.71 -23.84
C LEU A 69 22.00 -3.60 -25.01
N ARG A 70 20.69 -3.53 -24.74
CA ARG A 70 19.67 -3.50 -25.79
C ARG A 70 19.46 -2.13 -26.42
N LEU A 71 19.56 -1.04 -25.65
CA LEU A 71 19.22 0.33 -26.10
C LEU A 71 20.44 1.26 -26.25
N GLY A 72 21.59 0.89 -25.67
CA GLY A 72 22.77 1.76 -25.61
C GLY A 72 22.55 3.01 -24.74
N LEU A 73 23.60 3.80 -24.57
CA LEU A 73 23.63 5.05 -23.77
C LEU A 73 22.96 6.23 -24.52
N ASN A 74 21.87 5.97 -25.23
CA ASN A 74 21.19 6.94 -26.09
C ASN A 74 19.79 7.26 -25.51
N SER A 75 19.14 8.35 -25.94
CA SER A 75 17.80 8.75 -25.42
C SER A 75 16.74 7.64 -25.49
N ALA A 76 16.95 6.62 -26.31
CA ALA A 76 16.15 5.40 -26.37
C ALA A 76 16.14 4.59 -25.04
N PHE A 77 17.16 4.71 -24.20
CA PHE A 77 17.22 4.06 -22.87
C PHE A 77 16.11 4.56 -21.94
N PHE A 78 15.92 5.89 -21.89
CA PHE A 78 14.95 6.56 -21.01
C PHE A 78 13.57 6.70 -21.64
N PHE A 79 13.48 6.98 -22.94
CA PHE A 79 12.20 7.29 -23.59
C PHE A 79 11.58 6.12 -24.37
N GLY A 80 12.29 4.99 -24.54
CA GLY A 80 11.83 3.90 -25.41
C GLY A 80 11.88 4.29 -26.89
N GLU A 81 12.00 3.30 -27.78
CA GLU A 81 11.97 3.55 -29.23
C GLU A 81 10.64 4.25 -29.58
N ARG A 82 10.71 5.55 -29.90
CA ARG A 82 9.60 6.19 -30.61
C ARG A 82 9.56 5.53 -31.98
N SER A 83 8.62 4.60 -32.17
CA SER A 83 8.28 4.09 -33.48
C SER A 83 8.11 5.28 -34.42
N PRO A 84 8.87 5.37 -35.52
CA PRO A 84 8.67 6.44 -36.48
C PRO A 84 7.23 6.33 -36.97
N THR A 85 6.43 7.36 -36.70
CA THR A 85 5.11 7.54 -37.30
C THR A 85 5.28 7.37 -38.81
N PRO A 86 4.60 6.41 -39.46
CA PRO A 86 4.65 6.28 -40.90
C PRO A 86 4.08 7.56 -41.50
N SER A 87 4.96 8.39 -42.08
CA SER A 87 4.57 9.55 -42.86
C SER A 87 3.96 9.05 -44.17
N HIS A 88 2.65 9.28 -44.31
CA HIS A 88 1.87 9.02 -45.51
C HIS A 88 1.86 10.26 -46.43
#